data_AF-A0A1K1P4Y2-F1
#
_entry.id   AF-A0A1K1P4Y2-F1
#
_cell.length_a   1.000
_cell.length_b   1.000
_cell.length_c   1.000
_cell.angle_alpha   90.00
_cell.angle_beta   90.00
_cell.angle_gamma   90.00
#
_symmetry.space_group_name_H-M   'P 1'
#
loop_
_entity.id
_entity.type
_entity.pdbx_description
1 polymer ?
#
loop_
_entity_poly.entity_id
_entity_poly.type
_entity_poly.pdbx_seq_one_letter_code
_entity_poly.pdbx_strand_id
1 'polypeptide(L)'
;MKKLISIAAALTTAVSSSALSAGAMFENIPSTRIWEEEFEMFDAMDSGALITDINGDGSFTIADCYALYCYTEGCETDEAATSDADKIADYDGSKSVDYYDTVHLIRYFILKNGLTREVTKPSYYSNSTKQPSAKADNGGLVSAYSYDLNPGKDFVSLVLGECGHLQAGYPVFCEMLESKEIDYDINGDGKLFFDDINYLWVYCINNTNCAYMDFTMAEAAQIPGEMYYPCQKLENGLRRDMGCCWVYEYALMYCFEKYELKQEYLTNDYYEDIFAGSGKYDFGKYAKQCYEEWLPKNEYLTFNGALFNREYIRFINEKADDPMYIPDTNGDGILNIYDTFNTYIYMDDLYSEADAGSTILPDDVWKYFTERCDLNGNGLCGDLHDLSMLNLFILDKLEDEDCIEMYDNYSDKLKAYIGRLSNNSGRPAVKYSPEKYSSPVALSDDLERTGDSNADGKKDMADVVFIMQSLANPDKYKLSAIGRFNADINNTGDGITLMDAQAMQERLLGLA
;
A
#
# COMPACT_ATOMS: atom_id res chain seq x y z
N MET A 1 -16.05 26.17 -31.40
CA MET A 1 -16.96 25.02 -31.60
C MET A 1 -16.30 23.83 -30.93
N LYS A 2 -16.96 23.28 -29.89
CA LYS A 2 -17.00 21.87 -29.42
C LYS A 2 -15.71 21.03 -29.57
N LYS A 3 -15.13 20.36 -28.56
CA LYS A 3 -15.37 20.09 -27.14
C LYS A 3 -14.01 19.57 -26.63
N LEU A 4 -13.46 20.15 -25.57
CA LEU A 4 -12.47 19.49 -24.71
C LEU A 4 -13.07 19.57 -23.31
N ILE A 5 -13.87 18.56 -22.98
CA ILE A 5 -14.46 18.35 -21.65
C ILE A 5 -14.00 16.95 -21.22
N SER A 6 -13.50 16.93 -19.99
CA SER A 6 -13.38 15.81 -19.03
C SER A 6 -12.38 14.68 -19.30
N ILE A 7 -11.29 14.71 -18.53
CA ILE A 7 -10.85 13.53 -17.76
C ILE A 7 -10.73 13.92 -16.26
N ALA A 8 -10.28 15.13 -15.94
CA ALA A 8 -10.35 15.68 -14.58
C ALA A 8 -11.78 15.88 -14.03
N ALA A 9 -12.82 15.76 -14.87
CA ALA A 9 -14.22 15.93 -14.46
C ALA A 9 -14.90 14.64 -13.97
N ALA A 10 -14.32 13.47 -14.25
CA ALA A 10 -14.93 12.18 -13.90
C ALA A 10 -14.75 11.85 -12.40
N LEU A 11 -13.60 12.21 -11.81
CA LEU A 11 -13.39 12.16 -10.35
C LEU A 11 -14.16 13.24 -9.57
N THR A 12 -14.59 14.32 -10.23
CA THR A 12 -15.36 15.40 -9.58
C THR A 12 -16.88 15.20 -9.62
N THR A 13 -17.41 14.11 -10.18
CA THR A 13 -18.87 13.94 -10.35
C THR A 13 -19.50 12.69 -9.74
N ALA A 14 -18.80 11.95 -8.87
CA ALA A 14 -19.43 10.91 -8.07
C ALA A 14 -18.88 10.85 -6.64
N VAL A 15 -18.90 11.97 -5.92
CA VAL A 15 -18.96 11.87 -4.45
C VAL A 15 -20.40 11.48 -4.12
N SER A 16 -20.61 10.18 -3.93
CA SER A 16 -21.85 9.68 -3.33
C SER A 16 -22.09 10.45 -2.04
N SER A 17 -23.27 11.03 -1.88
CA SER A 17 -23.70 11.82 -0.72
C SER A 17 -23.93 10.98 0.55
N SER A 18 -23.19 9.89 0.71
CA SER A 18 -23.27 8.96 1.84
C SER A 18 -21.92 8.92 2.53
N ALA A 19 -21.94 8.92 3.87
CA ALA A 19 -20.75 8.73 4.69
C ALA A 19 -19.96 7.48 4.22
N LEU A 20 -18.63 7.59 4.19
CA LEU A 20 -17.76 6.47 3.83
C LEU A 20 -17.77 5.47 4.99
N SER A 21 -18.12 4.21 4.76
CA SER A 21 -18.08 3.22 5.86
C SER A 21 -16.65 2.97 6.32
N ALA A 22 -16.42 2.88 7.64
CA ALA A 22 -15.12 2.61 8.27
C ALA A 22 -14.35 1.44 7.63
N GLY A 23 -15.06 0.36 7.29
CA GLY A 23 -14.46 -0.83 6.64
C GLY A 23 -13.84 -0.52 5.28
N ALA A 24 -14.39 0.44 4.53
CA ALA A 24 -13.90 0.83 3.22
C ALA A 24 -12.60 1.64 3.24
N MET A 25 -12.24 2.26 4.37
CA MET A 25 -11.03 3.11 4.49
C MET A 25 -9.80 2.35 5.00
N PHE A 26 -9.96 1.13 5.53
CA PHE A 26 -8.90 0.47 6.30
C PHE A 26 -8.87 -1.06 6.23
N GLU A 27 -9.77 -1.73 5.52
CA GLU A 27 -9.73 -3.20 5.46
C GLU A 27 -8.41 -3.73 4.87
N ASN A 28 -7.63 -2.88 4.16
CA ASN A 28 -6.29 -3.24 3.67
C ASN A 28 -5.28 -2.12 3.96
N ILE A 29 -4.34 -2.35 4.90
CA ILE A 29 -3.14 -1.52 5.02
C ILE A 29 -2.44 -1.51 3.65
N PRO A 30 -2.13 -0.34 3.05
CA PRO A 30 -1.53 -0.30 1.73
C PRO A 30 -0.30 -1.19 1.68
N SER A 31 -0.22 -2.04 0.66
CA SER A 31 0.92 -2.95 0.44
C SER A 31 2.25 -2.20 0.31
N THR A 32 2.23 -0.90 0.01
CA THR A 32 3.41 -0.01 0.04
C THR A 32 4.00 0.22 1.43
N ARG A 33 3.30 -0.15 2.51
CA ARG A 33 3.76 -0.04 3.91
C ARG A 33 4.27 -1.36 4.48
N ILE A 34 4.13 -2.45 3.72
CA ILE A 34 4.63 -3.78 4.03
C ILE A 34 5.99 -3.92 3.34
N TRP A 35 7.02 -4.38 4.05
CA TRP A 35 8.32 -4.61 3.43
C TRP A 35 8.27 -5.83 2.50
N GLU A 36 9.14 -5.87 1.50
CA GLU A 36 9.06 -6.87 0.43
C GLU A 36 9.23 -8.30 0.96
N GLU A 37 10.15 -8.46 1.92
CA GLU A 37 10.44 -9.69 2.65
C GLU A 37 9.28 -10.17 3.55
N GLU A 38 8.39 -9.27 3.97
CA GLU A 38 7.34 -9.59 4.93
C GLU A 38 6.20 -10.38 4.33
N PHE A 39 5.97 -10.29 3.02
CA PHE A 39 4.82 -10.97 2.43
C PHE A 39 4.95 -12.49 2.44
N GLU A 40 6.08 -13.05 1.99
CA GLU A 40 6.31 -14.50 2.04
C GLU A 40 6.35 -14.98 3.49
N MET A 41 6.90 -14.16 4.37
CA MET A 41 6.93 -14.41 5.80
C MET A 41 5.53 -14.48 6.40
N PHE A 42 4.65 -13.53 6.07
CA PHE A 42 3.28 -13.48 6.58
C PHE A 42 2.41 -14.59 5.97
N ASP A 43 2.62 -14.94 4.70
CA ASP A 43 1.99 -16.12 4.07
C ASP A 43 2.42 -17.42 4.77
N ALA A 44 3.70 -17.52 5.14
CA ALA A 44 4.23 -18.65 5.88
C ALA A 44 3.69 -18.72 7.32
N MET A 45 3.46 -17.57 7.97
CA MET A 45 2.78 -17.51 9.27
C MET A 45 1.29 -17.89 9.14
N ASP A 46 0.60 -17.42 8.11
CA ASP A 46 -0.82 -17.73 7.85
C ASP A 46 -1.06 -19.22 7.54
N SER A 47 -0.15 -19.84 6.81
CA SER A 47 -0.18 -21.29 6.53
C SER A 47 0.30 -22.15 7.71
N GLY A 48 0.86 -21.54 8.76
CA GLY A 48 1.46 -22.23 9.91
C GLY A 48 2.81 -22.87 9.61
N ALA A 49 3.46 -22.52 8.49
CA ALA A 49 4.83 -22.92 8.18
C ALA A 49 5.85 -22.21 9.09
N LEU A 50 5.58 -20.96 9.49
CA LEU A 50 6.27 -20.26 10.57
C LEU A 50 5.39 -20.23 11.82
N ILE A 51 5.98 -20.54 12.97
CA ILE A 51 5.25 -20.65 14.26
C ILE A 51 5.21 -19.27 14.90
N THR A 52 4.02 -18.78 15.23
CA THR A 52 3.80 -17.46 15.83
C THR A 52 3.48 -17.49 17.32
N ASP A 53 3.06 -18.66 17.84
CA ASP A 53 2.86 -18.92 19.27
C ASP A 53 4.21 -19.10 19.97
N ILE A 54 4.82 -17.98 20.35
CA ILE A 54 6.15 -17.93 20.98
C ILE A 54 6.07 -18.43 22.43
N ASN A 55 5.00 -18.07 23.13
CA ASN A 55 4.88 -18.38 24.55
C ASN A 55 4.34 -19.80 24.83
N GLY A 56 3.82 -20.49 23.80
CA GLY A 56 3.38 -21.88 23.84
C GLY A 56 2.00 -22.10 24.47
N ASP A 57 1.16 -21.06 24.55
CA ASP A 57 -0.19 -21.13 25.12
C ASP A 57 -1.26 -21.63 24.13
N GLY A 58 -0.86 -21.87 22.88
CA GLY A 58 -1.71 -22.36 21.79
C GLY A 58 -2.48 -21.27 21.06
N SER A 59 -2.23 -19.98 21.35
CA SER A 59 -2.93 -18.85 20.73
C SER A 59 -1.95 -17.73 20.37
N PHE A 60 -1.97 -17.28 19.12
CA PHE A 60 -1.19 -16.10 18.74
C PHE A 60 -1.84 -14.81 19.25
N THR A 61 -1.15 -14.11 20.16
CA THR A 61 -1.58 -12.87 20.79
C THR A 61 -0.43 -11.86 20.95
N ILE A 62 -0.73 -10.65 21.44
CA ILE A 62 0.32 -9.66 21.76
C ILE A 62 1.30 -10.17 22.84
N ALA A 63 0.91 -11.19 23.62
CA ALA A 63 1.80 -11.80 24.61
C ALA A 63 2.98 -12.53 23.94
N ASP A 64 2.79 -13.11 22.75
CA ASP A 64 3.87 -13.73 21.97
C ASP A 64 4.86 -12.70 21.46
N CYS A 65 4.34 -11.57 20.95
CA CYS A 65 5.15 -10.43 20.55
C CYS A 65 5.99 -9.90 21.72
N TYR A 66 5.36 -9.78 22.90
CA TYR A 66 6.05 -9.33 24.11
C TYR A 66 7.07 -10.34 24.62
N ALA A 67 6.77 -11.65 24.54
CA ALA A 67 7.69 -12.71 24.92
C ALA A 67 8.94 -12.71 24.03
N LEU A 68 8.77 -12.56 22.72
CA LEU A 68 9.88 -12.45 21.77
C LEU A 68 10.70 -11.18 22.00
N TYR A 69 10.05 -10.03 22.21
CA TYR A 69 10.73 -8.79 22.58
C TYR A 69 11.57 -8.94 23.86
N CYS A 70 10.99 -9.56 24.90
CA CYS A 70 11.73 -9.80 26.13
C CYS A 70 12.90 -10.77 25.94
N TYR A 71 12.76 -11.76 25.05
CA TYR A 71 13.85 -12.66 24.70
C TYR A 71 15.01 -11.93 24.03
N THR A 72 14.73 -11.10 23.02
CA THR A 72 15.74 -10.38 22.22
C THR A 72 16.44 -9.27 23.01
N GLU A 73 15.71 -8.57 23.88
CA GLU A 73 16.25 -7.52 24.77
C GLU A 73 16.85 -8.06 26.08
N GLY A 74 16.82 -9.38 26.31
CA GLY A 74 17.41 -10.00 27.50
C GLY A 74 16.68 -9.69 28.81
N CYS A 75 15.37 -9.49 28.76
CA CYS A 75 14.51 -9.36 29.93
C CYS A 75 14.30 -10.72 30.63
N GLU A 76 13.98 -10.75 31.93
CA GLU A 76 13.58 -12.02 32.56
C GLU A 76 12.22 -12.46 32.00
N THR A 77 12.19 -13.66 31.43
CA THR A 77 10.98 -14.32 30.94
C THR A 77 10.73 -15.59 31.74
N ASP A 78 9.51 -16.14 31.64
CA ASP A 78 9.30 -17.52 32.06
C ASP A 78 10.15 -18.43 31.14
N GLU A 79 11.07 -19.21 31.71
CA GLU A 79 11.96 -20.08 30.93
C GLU A 79 11.18 -21.03 29.99
N ALA A 80 9.94 -21.37 30.34
CA ALA A 80 9.07 -22.19 29.50
C ALA A 80 8.51 -21.44 28.27
N ALA A 81 8.37 -20.12 28.33
CA ALA A 81 7.77 -19.28 27.29
C ALA A 81 8.78 -18.84 26.20
N THR A 82 10.07 -19.10 26.38
CA THR A 82 11.12 -18.65 25.44
C THR A 82 12.18 -19.71 25.12
N SER A 83 12.11 -20.90 25.73
CA SER A 83 13.13 -21.95 25.55
C SER A 83 13.30 -22.44 24.11
N ASP A 84 12.30 -22.20 23.26
CA ASP A 84 12.30 -22.61 21.85
C ASP A 84 12.38 -21.44 20.86
N ALA A 85 12.49 -20.18 21.32
CA ALA A 85 12.56 -19.01 20.44
C ALA A 85 13.67 -19.15 19.38
N ASP A 86 14.88 -19.57 19.79
CA ASP A 86 16.03 -19.84 18.91
C ASP A 86 15.75 -20.85 17.77
N LYS A 87 14.68 -21.65 17.87
CA LYS A 87 14.32 -22.66 16.87
C LYS A 87 13.18 -22.22 15.96
N ILE A 88 12.36 -21.28 16.39
CA ILE A 88 11.06 -20.99 15.74
C ILE A 88 10.89 -19.54 15.32
N ALA A 89 11.69 -18.62 15.88
CA ALA A 89 11.50 -17.18 15.74
C ALA A 89 12.60 -16.47 14.93
N ASP A 90 13.35 -17.20 14.11
CA ASP A 90 14.26 -16.64 13.07
C ASP A 90 13.43 -16.48 11.79
N TYR A 91 12.62 -15.43 11.76
CA TYR A 91 11.64 -15.19 10.70
C TYR A 91 12.29 -14.64 9.45
N ASP A 92 13.32 -13.80 9.60
CA ASP A 92 14.06 -13.22 8.47
C ASP A 92 15.14 -14.15 7.90
N GLY A 93 15.40 -15.28 8.55
CA GLY A 93 16.37 -16.29 8.11
C GLY A 93 17.84 -15.85 8.28
N SER A 94 18.09 -14.85 9.12
CA SER A 94 19.42 -14.34 9.44
C SER A 94 20.30 -15.34 10.20
N LYS A 95 19.71 -16.43 10.73
CA LYS A 95 20.33 -17.45 11.61
C LYS A 95 20.57 -16.96 13.03
N SER A 96 19.91 -15.88 13.43
CA SER A 96 19.93 -15.34 14.78
C SER A 96 18.58 -14.73 15.10
N VAL A 97 18.03 -15.08 16.27
CA VAL A 97 16.82 -14.42 16.76
C VAL A 97 17.19 -13.06 17.35
N ASP A 98 16.74 -11.99 16.72
CA ASP A 98 17.10 -10.62 17.08
C ASP A 98 15.93 -9.61 16.99
N TYR A 99 16.27 -8.33 17.07
CA TYR A 99 15.31 -7.24 17.05
C TYR A 99 14.40 -7.25 15.81
N TYR A 100 14.92 -7.64 14.65
CA TYR A 100 14.15 -7.65 13.39
C TYR A 100 13.04 -8.71 13.43
N ASP A 101 13.28 -9.89 14.01
CA ASP A 101 12.24 -10.91 14.21
C ASP A 101 11.11 -10.42 15.10
N THR A 102 11.46 -9.66 16.14
CA THR A 102 10.47 -9.03 17.02
C THR A 102 9.61 -8.03 16.25
N VAL A 103 10.24 -7.20 15.42
CA VAL A 103 9.54 -6.20 14.59
C VAL A 103 8.58 -6.89 13.62
N HIS A 104 9.03 -7.92 12.90
CA HIS A 104 8.19 -8.64 11.95
C HIS A 104 6.99 -9.30 12.62
N LEU A 105 7.18 -9.94 13.78
CA LEU A 105 6.07 -10.56 14.52
C LEU A 105 5.05 -9.52 15.03
N ILE A 106 5.51 -8.36 15.50
CA ILE A 106 4.64 -7.25 15.91
C ILE A 106 3.84 -6.73 14.71
N ARG A 107 4.49 -6.52 13.57
CA ARG A 107 3.85 -6.02 12.35
C ARG A 107 2.81 -7.02 11.83
N TYR A 108 3.13 -8.30 11.83
CA TYR A 108 2.18 -9.38 11.52
C TYR A 108 0.98 -9.37 12.49
N PHE A 109 1.21 -9.25 13.80
CA PHE A 109 0.13 -9.15 14.78
C PHE A 109 -0.79 -7.95 14.52
N ILE A 110 -0.21 -6.77 14.27
CA ILE A 110 -0.98 -5.55 13.98
C ILE A 110 -1.88 -5.75 12.75
N LEU A 111 -1.34 -6.33 11.68
CA LEU A 111 -2.08 -6.60 10.45
C LEU A 111 -3.16 -7.67 10.62
N LYS A 112 -2.86 -8.75 11.35
CA LYS A 112 -3.77 -9.90 11.49
C LYS A 112 -4.87 -9.68 12.51
N ASN A 113 -4.55 -9.02 13.62
CA ASN A 113 -5.42 -8.94 14.81
C ASN A 113 -5.90 -7.51 15.10
N GLY A 114 -5.21 -6.48 14.59
CA GLY A 114 -5.42 -5.08 14.97
C GLY A 114 -4.95 -4.77 16.40
N LEU A 115 -4.86 -3.48 16.71
CA LEU A 115 -4.52 -2.99 18.05
C LEU A 115 -5.76 -2.49 18.80
N THR A 116 -5.77 -2.71 20.11
CA THR A 116 -6.71 -2.09 21.05
C THR A 116 -5.99 -1.09 21.95
N ARG A 117 -6.74 -0.18 22.57
CA ARG A 117 -6.19 0.77 23.53
C ARG A 117 -5.65 0.08 24.79
N GLU A 118 -6.15 -1.10 25.12
CA GLU A 118 -5.68 -1.83 26.30
C GLU A 118 -4.24 -2.35 26.14
N VAL A 119 -3.92 -2.94 24.98
CA VAL A 119 -2.57 -3.49 24.72
C VAL A 119 -1.51 -2.41 24.42
N THR A 120 -1.95 -1.16 24.21
CA THR A 120 -1.06 0.00 24.03
C THR A 120 -0.81 0.78 25.32
N LYS A 121 -1.27 0.25 26.48
CA LYS A 121 -0.97 0.82 27.80
C LYS A 121 0.23 0.11 28.43
N PRO A 122 1.27 0.83 28.90
CA PRO A 122 2.41 0.20 29.60
C PRO A 122 2.01 -0.64 30.82
N SER A 123 0.89 -0.30 31.48
CA SER A 123 0.35 -1.07 32.61
C SER A 123 -0.16 -2.47 32.23
N TYR A 124 -0.46 -2.73 30.96
CA TYR A 124 -0.81 -4.07 30.49
C TYR A 124 0.33 -5.07 30.73
N TYR A 125 1.58 -4.58 30.62
CA TYR A 125 2.81 -5.36 30.77
C TYR A 125 3.47 -5.20 32.15
N SER A 126 2.79 -4.61 33.14
CA SER A 126 3.46 -4.33 34.44
C SER A 126 3.60 -5.56 35.34
N ASN A 127 2.85 -6.63 35.10
CA ASN A 127 2.86 -7.85 35.92
C ASN A 127 3.91 -8.90 35.49
N SER A 128 4.57 -8.71 34.35
CA SER A 128 5.51 -9.65 33.75
C SER A 128 6.97 -9.47 34.20
N THR A 129 7.26 -8.57 35.16
CA THR A 129 8.66 -8.21 35.50
C THR A 129 9.15 -8.83 36.80
N LYS A 130 10.11 -9.74 36.69
CA LYS A 130 11.27 -9.77 37.60
C LYS A 130 12.49 -9.24 36.80
N GLN A 131 13.50 -8.69 37.48
CA GLN A 131 14.55 -7.85 36.85
C GLN A 131 15.68 -8.68 36.23
N PRO A 132 16.27 -8.28 35.07
CA PRO A 132 17.29 -9.04 34.35
C PRO A 132 18.38 -9.62 35.25
N SER A 133 18.46 -10.96 35.32
CA SER A 133 19.68 -11.63 35.74
C SER A 133 20.71 -11.44 34.61
N ALA A 134 21.80 -10.75 34.91
CA ALA A 134 22.88 -10.52 33.96
C ALA A 134 23.33 -11.85 33.35
N LYS A 135 23.18 -12.02 32.03
CA LYS A 135 23.98 -13.00 31.27
C LYS A 135 25.45 -12.57 31.40
N ALA A 136 26.13 -13.08 32.42
CA ALA A 136 27.57 -13.07 32.50
C ALA A 136 28.10 -14.04 31.43
N ASP A 137 28.55 -13.51 30.30
CA ASP A 137 29.85 -13.81 29.68
C ASP A 137 29.84 -13.55 28.16
N ASN A 138 30.43 -12.41 27.75
CA ASN A 138 31.65 -12.40 26.96
C ASN A 138 32.07 -10.96 26.63
N GLY A 139 32.98 -10.41 27.45
CA GLY A 139 34.00 -9.46 26.97
C GLY A 139 33.53 -8.13 26.38
N GLY A 140 32.54 -7.45 26.95
CA GLY A 140 32.20 -6.07 26.63
C GLY A 140 31.93 -5.26 27.90
N LEU A 141 32.54 -4.08 28.02
CA LEU A 141 32.31 -3.14 29.12
C LEU A 141 30.81 -2.78 29.18
N VAL A 142 30.08 -3.36 30.12
CA VAL A 142 28.73 -2.89 30.47
C VAL A 142 28.89 -1.51 31.12
N SER A 143 28.58 -0.45 30.39
CA SER A 143 28.55 0.89 30.95
C SER A 143 27.43 0.94 31.99
N ALA A 144 27.78 1.31 33.22
CA ALA A 144 26.85 1.57 34.30
C ALA A 144 25.98 2.79 33.98
N TYR A 145 24.93 2.60 33.20
CA TYR A 145 23.75 3.46 33.19
C TYR A 145 22.57 2.61 33.64
N SER A 146 22.20 2.74 34.91
CA SER A 146 20.92 2.23 35.42
C SER A 146 19.80 3.10 34.83
N TYR A 147 19.36 2.79 33.63
CA TYR A 147 18.06 3.24 33.18
C TYR A 147 17.02 2.45 33.98
N ASP A 148 15.98 3.12 34.48
CA ASP A 148 14.74 2.47 34.92
C ASP A 148 14.14 1.75 33.69
N LEU A 149 14.65 0.56 33.40
CA LEU A 149 14.15 -0.29 32.32
C LEU A 149 12.76 -0.76 32.74
N ASN A 150 11.74 -0.20 32.09
CA ASN A 150 10.40 -0.73 32.15
C ASN A 150 10.13 -1.37 30.78
N PRO A 151 10.43 -2.68 30.61
CA PRO A 151 10.31 -3.37 29.34
C PRO A 151 8.93 -3.22 28.71
N GLY A 152 7.87 -3.12 29.53
CA GLY A 152 6.51 -2.86 29.04
C GLY A 152 6.34 -1.51 28.37
N LYS A 153 7.01 -0.46 28.87
CA LYS A 153 6.96 0.88 28.28
C LYS A 153 7.72 0.93 26.95
N ASP A 154 8.88 0.29 26.90
CA ASP A 154 9.73 0.27 25.71
C ASP A 154 9.07 -0.58 24.62
N PHE A 155 8.48 -1.73 24.97
CA PHE A 155 7.66 -2.54 24.07
C PHE A 155 6.46 -1.78 23.52
N VAL A 156 5.70 -1.07 24.35
CA VAL A 156 4.58 -0.23 23.88
C VAL A 156 5.07 0.84 22.90
N SER A 157 6.24 1.42 23.15
CA SER A 157 6.82 2.42 22.25
C SER A 157 7.18 1.81 20.89
N LEU A 158 7.69 0.58 20.88
CA LEU A 158 7.95 -0.19 19.66
C LEU A 158 6.65 -0.51 18.91
N VAL A 159 5.65 -1.06 19.59
CA VAL A 159 4.33 -1.37 19.00
C VAL A 159 3.68 -0.14 18.38
N LEU A 160 3.71 1.00 19.08
CA LEU A 160 3.18 2.27 18.55
C LEU A 160 4.00 2.81 17.38
N GLY A 161 5.33 2.59 17.37
CA GLY A 161 6.20 2.91 16.25
C GLY A 161 5.82 2.13 14.98
N GLU A 162 5.68 0.81 15.10
CA GLU A 162 5.28 -0.06 13.98
C GLU A 162 3.84 0.19 13.54
N CYS A 163 2.93 0.42 14.48
CA CYS A 163 1.59 0.91 14.20
C CYS A 163 1.62 2.22 13.39
N GLY A 164 2.59 3.08 13.66
CA GLY A 164 2.82 4.30 12.89
C GLY A 164 3.32 4.03 11.48
N HIS A 165 4.29 3.13 11.30
CA HIS A 165 4.78 2.77 9.96
C HIS A 165 3.67 2.18 9.08
N LEU A 166 2.86 1.31 9.67
CA LEU A 166 1.71 0.68 9.04
C LEU A 166 0.51 1.61 8.89
N GLN A 167 0.50 2.77 9.57
CA GLN A 167 -0.68 3.62 9.72
C GLN A 167 -1.86 2.74 10.18
N ALA A 168 -1.75 2.06 11.33
CA ALA A 168 -2.72 1.08 11.84
C ALA A 168 -3.45 1.53 13.13
N GLY A 169 -3.32 2.80 13.49
CA GLY A 169 -3.72 3.32 14.80
C GLY A 169 -5.18 3.78 14.92
N TYR A 170 -5.96 3.71 13.84
CA TYR A 170 -7.33 4.21 13.83
C TYR A 170 -8.25 3.56 14.90
N PRO A 171 -8.23 2.22 15.11
CA PRO A 171 -9.05 1.61 16.17
C PRO A 171 -8.68 2.12 17.57
N VAL A 172 -7.39 2.24 17.87
CA VAL A 172 -6.88 2.78 19.14
C VAL A 172 -7.33 4.23 19.32
N PHE A 173 -7.25 5.04 18.27
CA PHE A 173 -7.74 6.41 18.27
C PHE A 173 -9.23 6.50 18.60
N CYS A 174 -10.06 5.68 17.96
CA CYS A 174 -11.50 5.60 18.23
C CYS A 174 -11.79 5.19 19.68
N GLU A 175 -11.14 4.14 20.19
CA GLU A 175 -11.30 3.72 21.59
C GLU A 175 -10.91 4.83 22.59
N MET A 176 -9.88 5.62 22.28
CA MET A 176 -9.47 6.78 23.09
C MET A 176 -10.52 7.91 23.08
N LEU A 177 -11.15 8.17 21.93
CA LEU A 177 -12.27 9.12 21.83
C LEU A 177 -13.49 8.66 22.62
N GLU A 178 -13.90 7.40 22.42
CA GLU A 178 -15.09 6.80 23.04
C GLU A 178 -14.96 6.70 24.56
N SER A 179 -13.77 6.36 25.05
CA SER A 179 -13.44 6.31 26.48
C SER A 179 -13.19 7.69 27.09
N LYS A 180 -13.12 8.76 26.27
CA LYS A 180 -12.80 10.14 26.69
C LYS A 180 -11.42 10.28 27.32
N GLU A 181 -10.48 9.40 26.99
CA GLU A 181 -9.06 9.56 27.33
C GLU A 181 -8.47 10.79 26.62
N ILE A 182 -8.96 11.10 25.43
CA ILE A 182 -8.71 12.34 24.69
C ILE A 182 -10.03 13.07 24.43
N ASP A 183 -9.93 14.38 24.26
CA ASP A 183 -11.06 15.26 23.96
C ASP A 183 -10.70 16.09 22.72
N TYR A 184 -11.25 15.68 21.58
CA TYR A 184 -10.97 16.28 20.28
C TYR A 184 -12.00 17.36 19.90
N ASP A 185 -13.08 17.51 20.66
CA ASP A 185 -14.04 18.61 20.52
C ASP A 185 -13.41 19.89 21.08
N ILE A 186 -12.55 20.52 20.27
CA ILE A 186 -11.77 21.70 20.66
C ILE A 186 -12.68 22.90 20.83
N ASN A 187 -13.67 23.05 19.94
CA ASN A 187 -14.58 24.20 19.94
C ASN A 187 -15.73 24.09 20.96
N GLY A 188 -15.95 22.89 21.54
CA GLY A 188 -16.96 22.62 22.56
C GLY A 188 -18.38 22.50 22.01
N ASP A 189 -18.55 22.21 20.72
CA ASP A 189 -19.85 22.08 20.05
C ASP A 189 -20.48 20.68 20.22
N GLY A 190 -19.78 19.77 20.88
CA GLY A 190 -20.21 18.42 21.22
C GLY A 190 -19.78 17.35 20.22
N LYS A 191 -18.95 17.68 19.22
CA LYS A 191 -18.46 16.71 18.22
C LYS A 191 -16.99 16.94 17.87
N LEU A 192 -16.29 15.86 17.50
CA LEU A 192 -15.09 15.97 16.69
C LEU A 192 -15.53 16.27 15.26
N PHE A 193 -15.13 17.42 14.71
CA PHE A 193 -15.40 17.82 13.33
C PHE A 193 -14.16 18.42 12.64
N PHE A 194 -14.27 18.74 11.35
CA PHE A 194 -13.19 19.34 10.55
C PHE A 194 -12.61 20.62 11.17
N ASP A 195 -13.45 21.40 11.84
CA ASP A 195 -13.06 22.66 12.48
C ASP A 195 -12.07 22.42 13.62
N ASP A 196 -12.29 21.37 14.43
CA ASP A 196 -11.42 20.98 15.53
C ASP A 196 -10.06 20.51 15.03
N ILE A 197 -10.05 19.71 13.97
CA ILE A 197 -8.82 19.25 13.33
C ILE A 197 -8.03 20.45 12.80
N ASN A 198 -8.70 21.43 12.19
CA ASN A 198 -8.05 22.67 11.73
C ASN A 198 -7.46 23.49 12.89
N TYR A 199 -8.14 23.60 14.04
CA TYR A 199 -7.57 24.25 15.22
C TYR A 199 -6.29 23.54 15.70
N LEU A 200 -6.29 22.21 15.76
CA LEU A 200 -5.11 21.44 16.15
C LEU A 200 -3.99 21.55 15.11
N TRP A 201 -4.32 21.48 13.83
CA TRP A 201 -3.39 21.61 12.69
C TRP A 201 -2.61 22.92 12.76
N VAL A 202 -3.33 24.05 12.86
CA VAL A 202 -2.71 25.38 12.98
C VAL A 202 -1.91 25.50 14.28
N TYR A 203 -2.40 24.92 15.39
CA TYR A 203 -1.70 24.95 16.68
C TYR A 203 -0.35 24.26 16.60
N CYS A 204 -0.34 23.04 16.08
CA CYS A 204 0.87 22.24 16.00
C CYS A 204 1.88 22.90 15.06
N ILE A 205 1.45 23.36 13.89
CA ILE A 205 2.34 24.05 12.94
C ILE A 205 2.98 25.29 13.56
N ASN A 206 2.20 26.13 14.25
CA ASN A 206 2.71 27.34 14.88
C ASN A 206 3.71 27.05 16.01
N ASN A 207 3.58 25.91 16.69
CA ASN A 207 4.41 25.53 17.83
C ASN A 207 5.58 24.58 17.48
N THR A 208 5.59 23.97 16.29
CA THR A 208 6.64 23.00 15.89
C THR A 208 7.82 23.64 15.15
N ASN A 209 7.80 24.95 14.89
CA ASN A 209 8.89 25.66 14.21
C ASN A 209 9.29 24.95 12.88
N CYS A 210 8.29 24.50 12.11
CA CYS A 210 8.51 23.72 10.90
C CYS A 210 9.29 24.57 9.87
N ALA A 211 10.55 24.21 9.61
CA ALA A 211 11.48 24.95 8.75
C ALA A 211 11.08 24.98 7.26
N TYR A 212 9.99 24.32 6.89
CA TYR A 212 9.51 24.18 5.51
C TYR A 212 8.45 25.21 5.09
N MET A 213 8.02 26.08 6.01
CA MET A 213 7.03 27.10 5.68
C MET A 213 7.66 28.50 5.63
N ASP A 214 7.51 29.13 4.47
CA ASP A 214 8.04 30.46 4.12
C ASP A 214 7.23 31.61 4.75
N PHE A 215 6.65 31.38 5.94
CA PHE A 215 5.88 32.38 6.68
C PHE A 215 6.74 32.98 7.79
N THR A 216 6.97 34.30 7.72
CA THR A 216 7.51 35.01 8.88
C THR A 216 6.49 34.94 10.03
N MET A 217 6.95 34.78 11.27
CA MET A 217 6.08 34.71 12.47
C MET A 217 5.09 35.89 12.62
N ALA A 218 5.27 36.98 11.85
CA ALA A 218 4.39 38.14 11.85
C ALA A 218 3.02 37.92 11.15
N GLU A 219 2.87 36.85 10.35
CA GLU A 219 1.65 36.59 9.56
C GLU A 219 0.92 35.28 9.95
N ALA A 220 1.39 34.59 10.99
CA ALA A 220 0.79 33.35 11.48
C ALA A 220 -0.64 33.58 11.97
N ALA A 221 -1.55 32.65 11.63
CA ALA A 221 -2.92 32.71 12.10
C ALA A 221 -2.95 32.56 13.63
N GLN A 222 -3.66 33.46 14.30
CA GLN A 222 -3.83 33.41 15.75
C GLN A 222 -5.05 32.58 16.08
N ILE A 223 -4.79 31.44 16.71
CA ILE A 223 -5.85 30.57 17.22
C ILE A 223 -6.61 31.33 18.31
N PRO A 224 -7.95 31.29 18.31
CA PRO A 224 -8.75 31.90 19.37
C PRO A 224 -8.29 31.43 20.76
N GLY A 225 -8.20 32.37 21.70
CA GLY A 225 -7.59 32.11 23.01
C GLY A 225 -8.25 30.95 23.78
N GLU A 226 -9.58 30.81 23.68
CA GLU A 226 -10.31 29.68 24.25
C GLU A 226 -9.92 28.31 23.68
N MET A 227 -9.45 28.25 22.42
CA MET A 227 -9.10 26.99 21.73
C MET A 227 -7.64 26.58 21.95
N TYR A 228 -6.78 27.50 22.38
CA TYR A 228 -5.35 27.23 22.56
C TYR A 228 -5.06 26.13 23.59
N TYR A 229 -5.69 26.22 24.78
CA TYR A 229 -5.47 25.24 25.85
C TYR A 229 -6.04 23.86 25.50
N PRO A 230 -7.26 23.73 24.94
CA PRO A 230 -7.73 22.47 24.35
C PRO A 230 -6.74 21.85 23.36
N CYS A 231 -6.24 22.60 22.38
CA CYS A 231 -5.24 22.09 21.42
C CYS A 231 -3.97 21.60 22.13
N GLN A 232 -3.43 22.38 23.07
CA GLN A 232 -2.24 22.00 23.83
C GLN A 232 -2.46 20.71 24.62
N LYS A 233 -3.59 20.59 25.31
CA LYS A 233 -3.91 19.41 26.13
C LYS A 233 -4.06 18.17 25.25
N LEU A 234 -4.75 18.30 24.12
CA LEU A 234 -4.95 17.23 23.15
C LEU A 234 -3.64 16.77 22.51
N GLU A 235 -2.79 17.69 22.03
CA GLU A 235 -1.50 17.38 21.42
C GLU A 235 -0.59 16.61 22.37
N ASN A 236 -0.49 17.06 23.64
CA ASN A 236 0.29 16.37 24.66
C ASN A 236 -0.25 14.96 24.95
N GLY A 237 -1.58 14.79 24.99
CA GLY A 237 -2.23 13.49 25.19
C GLY A 237 -1.92 12.53 24.03
N LEU A 238 -2.16 12.98 22.80
CA LEU A 238 -1.90 12.20 21.57
C LEU A 238 -0.43 11.82 21.43
N ARG A 239 0.50 12.76 21.66
CA ARG A 239 1.94 12.49 21.61
C ARG A 239 2.37 11.45 22.64
N ARG A 240 1.87 11.56 23.88
CA ARG A 240 2.19 10.62 24.96
C ARG A 240 1.69 9.22 24.65
N ASP A 241 0.48 9.11 24.13
CA ASP A 241 -0.27 7.85 24.13
C ASP A 241 -0.30 7.14 22.76
N MET A 242 -0.02 7.85 21.67
CA MET A 242 0.03 7.30 20.30
C MET A 242 1.32 7.66 19.54
N GLY A 243 2.29 8.34 20.18
CA GLY A 243 3.56 8.68 19.52
C GLY A 243 3.46 9.68 18.36
N CYS A 244 2.31 10.36 18.22
CA CYS A 244 2.01 11.45 17.26
C CYS A 244 2.16 11.16 15.75
N CYS A 245 2.02 9.91 15.29
CA CYS A 245 1.91 9.62 13.86
C CYS A 245 0.43 9.52 13.42
N TRP A 246 0.10 10.10 12.26
CA TRP A 246 -1.19 10.00 11.58
C TRP A 246 -2.44 10.51 12.32
N VAL A 247 -2.28 11.33 13.37
CA VAL A 247 -3.40 11.75 14.23
C VAL A 247 -4.41 12.68 13.55
N TYR A 248 -3.98 13.44 12.53
CA TYR A 248 -4.89 14.24 11.73
C TYR A 248 -5.68 13.35 10.79
N GLU A 249 -5.00 12.34 10.24
CA GLU A 249 -5.57 11.38 9.34
C GLU A 249 -6.64 10.54 10.04
N TYR A 250 -6.36 10.04 11.25
CA TYR A 250 -7.36 9.32 12.04
C TYR A 250 -8.56 10.20 12.41
N ALA A 251 -8.34 11.48 12.71
CA ALA A 251 -9.45 12.40 12.98
C ALA A 251 -10.27 12.70 11.72
N LEU A 252 -9.63 12.86 10.56
CA LEU A 252 -10.29 13.03 9.26
C LEU A 252 -11.09 11.78 8.87
N MET A 253 -10.52 10.59 9.06
CA MET A 253 -11.22 9.31 8.86
C MET A 253 -12.48 9.25 9.73
N TYR A 254 -12.36 9.58 11.01
CA TYR A 254 -13.52 9.63 11.91
C TYR A 254 -14.59 10.58 11.36
N CYS A 255 -14.21 11.76 10.87
CA CYS A 255 -15.14 12.69 10.25
C CYS A 255 -15.82 12.13 8.99
N PHE A 256 -15.06 11.54 8.07
CA PHE A 256 -15.59 10.96 6.83
C PHE A 256 -16.52 9.77 7.10
N GLU A 257 -16.29 9.05 8.20
CA GLU A 257 -17.13 7.92 8.62
C GLU A 257 -18.43 8.37 9.29
N LYS A 258 -18.36 9.37 10.18
CA LYS A 258 -19.51 9.74 11.02
C LYS A 258 -20.41 10.80 10.39
N TYR A 259 -19.93 11.58 9.43
CA TYR A 259 -20.66 12.73 8.89
C TYR A 259 -20.80 12.68 7.37
N GLU A 260 -21.86 13.32 6.88
CA GLU A 260 -22.03 13.60 5.46
C GLU A 260 -20.98 14.61 5.01
N LEU A 261 -20.17 14.24 4.01
CA LEU A 261 -19.14 15.11 3.46
C LEU A 261 -19.73 16.16 2.51
N LYS A 262 -19.46 17.44 2.80
CA LYS A 262 -19.70 18.53 1.86
C LYS A 262 -18.39 18.96 1.21
N GLN A 263 -18.46 19.29 -0.09
CA GLN A 263 -17.30 19.75 -0.86
C GLN A 263 -16.62 20.99 -0.26
N GLU A 264 -17.37 21.86 0.42
CA GLU A 264 -16.83 23.05 1.08
C GLU A 264 -15.78 22.70 2.16
N TYR A 265 -15.94 21.58 2.89
CA TYR A 265 -14.99 21.11 3.91
C TYR A 265 -13.62 20.76 3.33
N LEU A 266 -13.53 20.55 2.01
CA LEU A 266 -12.31 20.21 1.29
C LEU A 266 -11.66 21.44 0.62
N THR A 267 -12.07 22.65 1.00
CA THR A 267 -11.51 23.90 0.47
C THR A 267 -10.89 24.73 1.59
N ASN A 268 -9.82 25.47 1.28
CA ASN A 268 -9.18 26.36 2.25
C ASN A 268 -10.06 27.56 2.62
N ASP A 269 -10.95 27.98 1.72
CA ASP A 269 -11.87 29.11 1.94
C ASP A 269 -12.81 28.84 3.12
N TYR A 270 -13.26 27.59 3.28
CA TYR A 270 -14.06 27.17 4.43
C TYR A 270 -13.35 27.44 5.77
N TYR A 271 -12.04 27.15 5.84
CA TYR A 271 -11.26 27.33 7.06
C TYR A 271 -10.92 28.80 7.33
N GLU A 272 -10.75 29.62 6.29
CA GLU A 272 -10.57 31.07 6.45
C GLU A 272 -11.76 31.71 7.20
N ASP A 273 -12.97 31.16 7.03
CA ASP A 273 -14.19 31.59 7.74
C ASP A 273 -14.28 31.07 9.20
N ILE A 274 -13.54 30.02 9.57
CA ILE A 274 -13.48 29.51 10.96
C ILE A 274 -12.69 30.49 11.83
N PHE A 275 -11.48 30.87 11.40
CA PHE A 275 -10.75 31.99 11.99
C PHE A 275 -9.73 32.57 11.00
N ALA A 276 -9.55 33.88 11.08
CA ALA A 276 -8.77 34.65 10.11
C ALA A 276 -7.33 34.12 9.96
N GLY A 277 -6.94 33.88 8.72
CA GLY A 277 -5.64 33.37 8.32
C GLY A 277 -5.50 31.84 8.35
N SER A 278 -6.48 31.08 8.86
CA SER A 278 -6.33 29.63 8.98
C SER A 278 -6.36 28.93 7.61
N GLY A 279 -7.04 29.50 6.61
CA GLY A 279 -7.06 28.96 5.24
C GLY A 279 -5.67 28.94 4.57
N LYS A 280 -4.72 29.73 5.06
CA LYS A 280 -3.32 29.75 4.56
C LYS A 280 -2.52 28.50 4.91
N TYR A 281 -3.02 27.66 5.81
CA TYR A 281 -2.34 26.45 6.29
C TYR A 281 -2.67 25.22 5.43
N ASP A 282 -3.38 25.40 4.32
CA ASP A 282 -3.69 24.37 3.32
C ASP A 282 -4.40 23.12 3.88
N PHE A 283 -5.06 23.23 5.03
CA PHE A 283 -5.73 22.09 5.67
C PHE A 283 -6.86 21.52 4.80
N GLY A 284 -7.64 22.36 4.12
CA GLY A 284 -8.70 21.87 3.22
C GLY A 284 -8.14 21.09 2.03
N LYS A 285 -7.04 21.56 1.44
CA LYS A 285 -6.32 20.84 0.39
C LYS A 285 -5.79 19.49 0.90
N TYR A 286 -5.25 19.45 2.12
CA TYR A 286 -4.75 18.23 2.74
C TYR A 286 -5.89 17.23 3.05
N ALA A 287 -7.00 17.70 3.64
CA ALA A 287 -8.19 16.90 3.88
C ALA A 287 -8.76 16.31 2.57
N LYS A 288 -8.71 17.09 1.47
CA LYS A 288 -9.08 16.61 0.14
C LYS A 288 -8.20 15.45 -0.32
N GLN A 289 -6.89 15.59 -0.19
CA GLN A 289 -5.95 14.54 -0.56
C GLN A 289 -6.23 13.25 0.23
N CYS A 290 -6.38 13.37 1.56
CA CYS A 290 -6.74 12.24 2.41
C CYS A 290 -8.06 11.57 1.98
N TYR A 291 -9.10 12.38 1.69
CA TYR A 291 -10.38 11.87 1.21
C TYR A 291 -10.23 11.08 -0.10
N GLU A 292 -9.51 11.62 -1.07
CA GLU A 292 -9.26 10.97 -2.37
C GLU A 292 -8.43 9.69 -2.21
N GLU A 293 -7.47 9.66 -1.28
CA GLU A 293 -6.66 8.47 -0.97
C GLU A 293 -7.46 7.33 -0.33
N TRP A 294 -8.48 7.64 0.48
CA TRP A 294 -9.29 6.66 1.23
C TRP A 294 -10.67 6.39 0.63
N LEU A 295 -10.98 6.95 -0.55
CA LEU A 295 -12.10 6.45 -1.32
C LEU A 295 -11.91 4.94 -1.52
N PRO A 296 -12.92 4.10 -1.23
CA PRO A 296 -12.83 2.67 -1.48
C PRO A 296 -12.29 2.44 -2.88
N LYS A 297 -11.07 1.92 -2.94
CA LYS A 297 -10.45 1.56 -4.21
C LYS A 297 -11.12 0.27 -4.65
N ASN A 298 -11.50 0.19 -5.92
CA ASN A 298 -11.90 -1.08 -6.48
C ASN A 298 -10.67 -2.00 -6.44
N GLU A 299 -10.68 -3.02 -5.58
CA GLU A 299 -9.55 -3.95 -5.41
C GLU A 299 -9.18 -4.61 -6.74
N TYR A 300 -10.18 -4.89 -7.60
CA TYR A 300 -9.96 -5.40 -8.95
C TYR A 300 -9.16 -4.45 -9.86
N LEU A 301 -9.07 -3.17 -9.51
CA LEU A 301 -8.38 -2.13 -10.28
C LEU A 301 -7.19 -1.52 -9.52
N THR A 302 -6.85 -2.07 -8.35
CA THR A 302 -5.70 -1.61 -7.57
C THR A 302 -4.45 -2.34 -8.04
N PHE A 303 -3.33 -1.63 -8.18
CA PHE A 303 -2.05 -2.21 -8.61
C PHE A 303 -0.91 -1.73 -7.73
N ASN A 304 -0.02 -2.66 -7.37
CA ASN A 304 1.25 -2.38 -6.70
C ASN A 304 2.36 -3.07 -7.48
N GLY A 305 3.34 -2.30 -7.97
CA GLY A 305 4.40 -2.81 -8.84
C GLY A 305 5.40 -3.74 -8.15
N ALA A 306 5.70 -3.52 -6.87
CA ALA A 306 6.62 -4.38 -6.11
C ALA A 306 5.97 -5.74 -5.80
N LEU A 307 4.71 -5.72 -5.35
CA LEU A 307 3.92 -6.92 -5.13
C LEU A 307 3.78 -7.74 -6.43
N PHE A 308 3.43 -7.07 -7.53
CA PHE A 308 3.34 -7.67 -8.85
C PHE A 308 4.63 -8.39 -9.28
N ASN A 309 5.80 -7.76 -9.07
CA ASN A 309 7.09 -8.34 -9.44
C ASN A 309 7.29 -9.69 -8.74
N ARG A 310 7.05 -9.76 -7.43
CA ARG A 310 7.17 -10.99 -6.65
C ARG A 310 6.15 -12.03 -7.07
N GLU A 311 4.88 -11.64 -7.22
CA GLU A 311 3.79 -12.54 -7.64
C GLU A 311 4.08 -13.16 -9.01
N TYR A 312 4.57 -12.36 -9.97
CA TYR A 312 4.93 -12.82 -11.29
C TYR A 312 6.12 -13.78 -11.29
N ILE A 313 7.18 -13.49 -10.53
CA ILE A 313 8.33 -14.39 -10.39
C ILE A 313 7.89 -15.73 -9.78
N ARG A 314 7.07 -15.70 -8.72
CA ARG A 314 6.51 -16.90 -8.10
C ARG A 314 5.70 -17.71 -9.12
N PHE A 315 4.79 -17.07 -9.82
CA PHE A 315 3.96 -17.70 -10.85
C PHE A 315 4.79 -18.35 -11.96
N ILE A 316 5.81 -17.66 -12.48
CA ILE A 316 6.72 -18.24 -13.48
C ILE A 316 7.45 -19.46 -12.92
N ASN A 317 7.93 -19.41 -11.68
CA ASN A 317 8.61 -20.54 -11.05
C ASN A 317 7.68 -21.74 -10.85
N GLU A 318 6.42 -21.52 -10.45
CA GLU A 318 5.41 -22.56 -10.32
C GLU A 318 5.01 -23.19 -11.67
N LYS A 319 4.92 -22.36 -12.72
CA LYS A 319 4.54 -22.80 -14.07
C LYS A 319 5.72 -23.24 -14.93
N ALA A 320 6.96 -23.10 -14.47
CA ALA A 320 8.17 -23.43 -15.22
C ALA A 320 8.19 -24.89 -15.70
N ASP A 321 7.59 -25.80 -14.91
CA ASP A 321 7.52 -27.23 -15.18
C ASP A 321 6.14 -27.70 -15.71
N ASP A 322 5.21 -26.79 -15.98
CA ASP A 322 3.89 -27.11 -16.56
C ASP A 322 3.88 -26.85 -18.08
N PRO A 323 4.25 -27.84 -18.92
CA PRO A 323 4.29 -27.68 -20.38
C PRO A 323 2.89 -27.55 -21.00
N MET A 324 1.82 -27.69 -20.22
CA MET A 324 0.43 -27.55 -20.67
C MET A 324 -0.22 -26.25 -20.21
N TYR A 325 0.44 -25.44 -19.38
CA TYR A 325 -0.08 -24.13 -19.01
C TYR A 325 0.01 -23.17 -20.19
N ILE A 326 -1.07 -23.11 -20.98
CA ILE A 326 -1.23 -22.18 -22.09
C ILE A 326 -2.33 -21.19 -21.70
N PRO A 327 -2.02 -19.90 -21.53
CA PRO A 327 -3.02 -18.86 -21.30
C PRO A 327 -3.72 -18.48 -22.60
N ASP A 328 -4.32 -19.46 -23.26
CA ASP A 328 -5.20 -19.23 -24.41
C ASP A 328 -6.53 -18.67 -23.89
N THR A 329 -6.65 -17.34 -23.92
CA THR A 329 -7.81 -16.64 -23.37
C THR A 329 -8.96 -16.57 -24.36
N ASN A 330 -8.70 -16.87 -25.64
CA ASN A 330 -9.68 -16.75 -26.72
C ASN A 330 -10.21 -18.11 -27.22
N GLY A 331 -9.59 -19.21 -26.77
CA GLY A 331 -10.01 -20.59 -27.01
C GLY A 331 -9.71 -21.11 -28.42
N ASP A 332 -8.83 -20.44 -29.18
CA ASP A 332 -8.46 -20.86 -30.54
C ASP A 332 -7.37 -21.95 -30.59
N GLY A 333 -6.81 -22.30 -29.43
CA GLY A 333 -5.76 -23.30 -29.27
C GLY A 333 -4.39 -22.83 -29.75
N ILE A 334 -4.22 -21.54 -30.06
CA ILE A 334 -2.99 -20.94 -30.57
C ILE A 334 -2.61 -19.81 -29.63
N LEU A 335 -1.59 -20.02 -28.80
CA LEU A 335 -1.00 -18.94 -28.02
C LEU A 335 -0.43 -17.87 -28.95
N ASN A 336 -1.04 -16.69 -28.94
CA ASN A 336 -0.62 -15.57 -29.76
C ASN A 336 -1.10 -14.25 -29.16
N ILE A 337 -0.81 -13.15 -29.84
CA ILE A 337 -1.12 -11.82 -29.32
C ILE A 337 -2.63 -11.52 -29.20
N TYR A 338 -3.51 -12.22 -29.93
CA TYR A 338 -4.96 -12.06 -29.77
C TYR A 338 -5.43 -12.48 -28.38
N ASP A 339 -4.65 -13.27 -27.63
CA ASP A 339 -4.93 -13.64 -26.24
C ASP A 339 -4.84 -12.45 -25.27
N THR A 340 -4.09 -11.39 -25.61
CA THR A 340 -4.05 -10.16 -24.79
C THR A 340 -5.23 -9.23 -25.09
N PHE A 341 -5.95 -9.41 -26.21
CA PHE A 341 -7.08 -8.53 -26.52
C PHE A 341 -8.27 -8.76 -25.60
N ASN A 342 -8.48 -10.00 -25.13
CA ASN A 342 -9.55 -10.28 -24.20
C ASN A 342 -9.29 -9.70 -22.81
N THR A 343 -8.03 -9.64 -22.36
CA THR A 343 -7.67 -8.96 -21.09
C THR A 343 -7.96 -7.46 -21.18
N TYR A 344 -7.65 -6.84 -22.32
CA TYR A 344 -7.98 -5.44 -22.58
C TYR A 344 -9.50 -5.17 -22.53
N ILE A 345 -10.30 -5.97 -23.26
CA ILE A 345 -11.75 -5.79 -23.30
C ILE A 345 -12.34 -6.01 -21.90
N TYR A 346 -11.88 -7.04 -21.18
CA TYR A 346 -12.33 -7.32 -19.83
C TYR A 346 -11.98 -6.20 -18.85
N MET A 347 -10.79 -5.60 -18.97
CA MET A 347 -10.40 -4.45 -18.16
C MET A 347 -11.29 -3.22 -18.41
N ASP A 348 -11.62 -2.90 -19.67
CA ASP A 348 -12.59 -1.82 -19.98
C ASP A 348 -14.00 -2.15 -19.47
N ASP A 349 -14.36 -3.44 -19.41
CA ASP A 349 -15.59 -3.92 -18.77
C ASP A 349 -15.56 -3.72 -17.24
N LEU A 350 -14.43 -3.99 -16.57
CA LEU A 350 -14.23 -3.70 -15.14
C LEU A 350 -14.35 -2.20 -14.84
N TYR A 351 -13.67 -1.34 -15.62
CA TYR A 351 -13.76 0.12 -15.47
C TYR A 351 -15.17 0.68 -15.68
N SER A 352 -15.99 -0.02 -16.45
CA SER A 352 -17.37 0.38 -16.76
C SER A 352 -18.41 -0.33 -15.92
N GLU A 353 -18.01 -1.12 -14.91
CA GLU A 353 -18.89 -1.97 -14.08
C GLU A 353 -19.83 -2.84 -14.91
N ALA A 354 -19.32 -3.40 -16.01
CA ALA A 354 -20.10 -4.23 -16.91
C ALA A 354 -20.29 -5.65 -16.36
N ASP A 355 -21.27 -6.36 -16.93
CA ASP A 355 -21.63 -7.73 -16.58
C ASP A 355 -21.64 -8.64 -17.84
N ALA A 356 -21.85 -9.95 -17.62
CA ALA A 356 -21.99 -10.93 -18.69
C ALA A 356 -23.08 -10.56 -19.72
N GLY A 357 -24.07 -9.76 -19.32
CA GLY A 357 -25.16 -9.29 -20.18
C GLY A 357 -24.79 -8.12 -21.09
N SER A 358 -23.71 -7.40 -20.78
CA SER A 358 -23.33 -6.14 -21.43
C SER A 358 -21.94 -6.14 -22.08
N THR A 359 -21.06 -7.08 -21.74
CA THR A 359 -19.75 -7.29 -22.40
C THR A 359 -19.87 -7.70 -23.87
N ILE A 360 -18.83 -7.52 -24.69
CA ILE A 360 -18.74 -8.16 -26.02
C ILE A 360 -18.00 -9.51 -25.99
N LEU A 361 -17.44 -9.90 -24.85
CA LEU A 361 -16.71 -11.17 -24.70
C LEU A 361 -17.65 -12.37 -24.80
N PRO A 362 -17.17 -13.50 -25.35
CA PRO A 362 -17.88 -14.79 -25.26
C PRO A 362 -18.09 -15.24 -23.80
N ASP A 363 -19.17 -15.99 -23.55
CA ASP A 363 -19.57 -16.42 -22.19
C ASP A 363 -18.49 -17.25 -21.47
N ASP A 364 -17.78 -18.12 -22.20
CA ASP A 364 -16.71 -18.97 -21.67
C ASP A 364 -15.44 -18.17 -21.32
N VAL A 365 -15.14 -17.14 -22.12
CA VAL A 365 -14.06 -16.19 -21.87
C VAL A 365 -14.39 -15.31 -20.66
N TRP A 366 -15.61 -14.78 -20.58
CA TRP A 366 -16.06 -14.01 -19.41
C TRP A 366 -15.94 -14.82 -18.11
N LYS A 367 -16.35 -16.09 -18.13
CA LYS A 367 -16.22 -17.01 -16.98
C LYS A 367 -14.78 -17.38 -16.66
N TYR A 368 -13.87 -17.37 -17.64
CA TYR A 368 -12.45 -17.54 -17.35
C TYR A 368 -11.97 -16.42 -16.42
N PHE A 369 -12.19 -15.16 -16.81
CA PHE A 369 -11.75 -14.03 -16.00
C PHE A 369 -12.46 -13.94 -14.66
N THR A 370 -13.77 -14.15 -14.62
CA THR A 370 -14.56 -13.95 -13.39
C THR A 370 -14.53 -15.14 -12.40
N GLU A 371 -14.16 -16.35 -12.83
CA GLU A 371 -14.26 -17.55 -11.98
C GLU A 371 -12.97 -18.38 -11.87
N ARG A 372 -11.95 -18.11 -12.71
CA ARG A 372 -10.77 -18.99 -12.83
C ARG A 372 -9.43 -18.28 -12.95
N CYS A 373 -9.40 -17.01 -13.32
CA CYS A 373 -8.18 -16.26 -13.58
C CYS A 373 -7.63 -15.65 -12.28
N ASP A 374 -7.25 -16.46 -11.30
CA ASP A 374 -6.58 -16.04 -10.05
C ASP A 374 -5.14 -16.56 -10.08
N LEU A 375 -4.28 -15.81 -10.78
CA LEU A 375 -2.89 -16.18 -11.05
C LEU A 375 -1.96 -15.85 -9.89
N ASN A 376 -2.26 -14.78 -9.14
CA ASN A 376 -1.51 -14.44 -7.92
C ASN A 376 -2.08 -15.10 -6.65
N GLY A 377 -3.19 -15.84 -6.73
CA GLY A 377 -3.74 -16.59 -5.60
C GLY A 377 -4.33 -15.70 -4.49
N ASN A 378 -4.66 -14.44 -4.80
CA ASN A 378 -5.21 -13.51 -3.83
C ASN A 378 -6.74 -13.69 -3.63
N GLY A 379 -7.36 -14.59 -4.39
CA GLY A 379 -8.80 -14.89 -4.30
C GLY A 379 -9.69 -13.95 -5.13
N LEU A 380 -9.13 -13.00 -5.89
CA LEU A 380 -9.83 -12.04 -6.73
C LEU A 380 -9.62 -12.33 -8.22
N CYS A 381 -10.38 -13.28 -8.77
CA CYS A 381 -10.24 -13.67 -10.17
C CYS A 381 -10.37 -12.49 -11.16
N GLY A 382 -9.32 -12.29 -11.96
CA GLY A 382 -9.30 -11.32 -13.06
C GLY A 382 -9.08 -9.89 -12.59
N ASP A 383 -8.44 -9.70 -11.44
CA ASP A 383 -8.00 -8.39 -11.02
C ASP A 383 -6.86 -7.84 -11.88
N LEU A 384 -6.44 -6.61 -11.62
CA LEU A 384 -5.42 -5.94 -12.41
C LEU A 384 -4.05 -6.62 -12.32
N HIS A 385 -3.74 -7.31 -11.22
CA HIS A 385 -2.53 -8.12 -11.08
C HIS A 385 -2.60 -9.36 -11.98
N ASP A 386 -3.70 -10.11 -11.95
CA ASP A 386 -3.94 -11.28 -12.78
C ASP A 386 -3.87 -10.96 -14.27
N LEU A 387 -4.57 -9.92 -14.70
CA LEU A 387 -4.58 -9.49 -16.11
C LEU A 387 -3.16 -9.08 -16.56
N SER A 388 -2.41 -8.41 -15.68
CA SER A 388 -1.03 -8.00 -15.95
C SER A 388 -0.08 -9.18 -16.02
N MET A 389 -0.20 -10.15 -15.11
CA MET A 389 0.60 -11.36 -15.10
C MET A 389 0.34 -12.20 -16.34
N LEU A 390 -0.93 -12.31 -16.73
CA LEU A 390 -1.37 -13.04 -17.91
C LEU A 390 -0.78 -12.44 -19.19
N ASN A 391 -0.89 -11.12 -19.37
CA ASN A 391 -0.30 -10.43 -20.53
C ASN A 391 1.22 -10.57 -20.56
N LEU A 392 1.88 -10.36 -19.42
CA LEU A 392 3.34 -10.45 -19.34
C LEU A 392 3.83 -11.86 -19.66
N PHE A 393 3.11 -12.89 -19.20
CA PHE A 393 3.41 -14.29 -19.54
C PHE A 393 3.20 -14.58 -21.02
N ILE A 394 2.10 -14.12 -21.63
CA ILE A 394 1.86 -14.29 -23.07
C ILE A 394 3.05 -13.72 -23.85
N LEU A 395 3.47 -12.50 -23.53
CA LEU A 395 4.58 -11.83 -24.18
C LEU A 395 5.92 -12.55 -23.99
N ASP A 396 6.17 -13.15 -22.82
CA ASP A 396 7.36 -13.98 -22.57
C ASP A 396 7.45 -15.20 -23.50
N LYS A 397 6.30 -15.70 -23.99
CA LYS A 397 6.23 -16.88 -24.86
C LYS A 397 6.25 -16.57 -26.35
N LEU A 398 6.16 -15.30 -26.75
CA LEU A 398 6.21 -14.90 -28.16
C LEU A 398 7.66 -14.69 -28.64
N GLU A 399 7.90 -14.91 -29.93
CA GLU A 399 9.19 -14.58 -30.54
C GLU A 399 9.34 -13.06 -30.76
N ASP A 400 10.58 -12.56 -30.79
CA ASP A 400 10.86 -11.12 -30.95
C ASP A 400 10.23 -10.53 -32.24
N GLU A 401 10.16 -11.31 -33.33
CA GLU A 401 9.54 -10.87 -34.59
C GLU A 401 8.01 -10.70 -34.47
N ASP A 402 7.34 -11.59 -33.73
CA ASP A 402 5.89 -11.51 -33.45
C ASP A 402 5.56 -10.28 -32.59
N CYS A 403 6.45 -9.98 -31.63
CA CYS A 403 6.36 -8.78 -30.81
C CYS A 403 6.60 -7.49 -31.62
N ILE A 404 7.52 -7.48 -32.59
CA ILE A 404 7.81 -6.29 -33.41
C ILE A 404 6.67 -5.98 -34.39
N GLU A 405 6.11 -6.98 -35.08
CA GLU A 405 4.97 -6.78 -36.00
C GLU A 405 3.75 -6.16 -35.29
N MET A 406 3.65 -6.40 -33.99
CA MET A 406 2.58 -5.95 -33.14
C MET A 406 2.69 -4.47 -32.76
N TYR A 407 3.86 -3.96 -32.33
CA TYR A 407 3.99 -2.55 -31.94
C TYR A 407 3.60 -1.60 -33.06
N ASP A 408 3.88 -1.97 -34.31
CA ASP A 408 3.58 -1.12 -35.46
C ASP A 408 2.08 -1.04 -35.81
N ASN A 409 1.23 -1.97 -35.36
CA ASN A 409 -0.19 -2.05 -35.78
C ASN A 409 -1.18 -2.54 -34.69
N TYR A 410 -0.82 -2.49 -33.41
CA TYR A 410 -1.59 -3.05 -32.30
C TYR A 410 -3.04 -2.54 -32.27
N SER A 411 -3.23 -1.22 -32.25
CA SER A 411 -4.57 -0.60 -32.15
C SER A 411 -5.47 -0.96 -33.33
N ASP A 412 -4.91 -1.09 -34.55
CA ASP A 412 -5.68 -1.48 -35.74
C ASP A 412 -6.13 -2.95 -35.69
N LYS A 413 -5.24 -3.85 -35.25
CA LYS A 413 -5.57 -5.28 -35.03
C LYS A 413 -6.63 -5.44 -33.94
N LEU A 414 -6.48 -4.71 -32.83
CA LEU A 414 -7.44 -4.71 -31.73
C LEU A 414 -8.82 -4.18 -32.17
N LYS A 415 -8.85 -3.10 -32.94
CA LYS A 415 -10.10 -2.56 -33.51
C LYS A 415 -10.83 -3.58 -34.39
N ALA A 416 -10.09 -4.32 -35.23
CA ALA A 416 -10.67 -5.37 -36.06
C ALA A 416 -11.24 -6.52 -35.23
N TYR A 417 -10.54 -6.90 -34.16
CA TYR A 417 -10.97 -7.95 -33.24
C TYR A 417 -12.24 -7.57 -32.46
N ILE A 418 -12.28 -6.37 -31.87
CA ILE A 418 -13.48 -5.80 -31.22
C ILE A 418 -14.66 -5.76 -32.19
N GLY A 419 -14.44 -5.34 -33.43
CA GLY A 419 -15.47 -5.32 -34.47
C GLY A 419 -16.07 -6.70 -34.75
N ARG A 420 -15.25 -7.76 -34.76
CA ARG A 420 -15.74 -9.14 -34.88
C ARG A 420 -16.59 -9.56 -33.68
N LEU A 421 -16.12 -9.33 -32.46
CA LEU A 421 -16.85 -9.72 -31.24
C LEU A 421 -18.17 -8.96 -31.08
N SER A 422 -18.17 -7.65 -31.36
CA SER A 422 -19.35 -6.80 -31.44
C SER A 422 -20.41 -7.36 -32.40
N ASN A 423 -19.98 -7.75 -33.62
CA ASN A 423 -20.88 -8.36 -34.61
C ASN A 423 -21.42 -9.73 -34.16
N ASN A 424 -20.59 -10.55 -33.53
CA ASN A 424 -20.99 -11.89 -33.07
C ASN A 424 -21.96 -11.83 -31.88
N SER A 425 -21.72 -10.91 -30.94
CA SER A 425 -22.58 -10.70 -29.76
C SER A 425 -23.83 -9.88 -30.06
N GLY A 426 -23.84 -9.11 -31.16
CA GLY A 426 -24.89 -8.15 -31.48
C GLY A 426 -24.89 -6.91 -30.57
N ARG A 427 -23.81 -6.67 -29.82
CA ARG A 427 -23.69 -5.61 -28.82
C ARG A 427 -22.75 -4.50 -29.32
N PRO A 428 -23.05 -3.22 -29.08
CA PRO A 428 -22.25 -2.11 -29.58
C PRO A 428 -20.92 -1.97 -28.82
N ALA A 429 -19.81 -1.75 -29.55
CA ALA A 429 -18.47 -1.62 -28.99
C ALA A 429 -18.08 -0.18 -28.55
N VAL A 430 -19.04 0.71 -28.30
CA VAL A 430 -18.79 2.17 -28.17
C VAL A 430 -17.84 2.54 -27.03
N LYS A 431 -17.75 1.72 -25.98
CA LYS A 431 -16.89 1.96 -24.81
C LYS A 431 -15.45 1.50 -25.00
N TYR A 432 -15.17 0.58 -25.93
CA TYR A 432 -13.83 0.05 -26.16
C TYR A 432 -13.10 0.96 -27.15
N SER A 433 -12.17 1.76 -26.66
CA SER A 433 -11.39 2.71 -27.46
C SER A 433 -9.97 2.17 -27.70
N PRO A 434 -9.67 1.61 -28.88
CA PRO A 434 -8.35 1.03 -29.18
C PRO A 434 -7.22 2.06 -29.17
N GLU A 435 -7.58 3.35 -29.29
CA GLU A 435 -6.64 4.49 -29.31
C GLU A 435 -6.02 4.77 -27.93
N LYS A 436 -6.59 4.21 -26.85
CA LYS A 436 -6.06 4.33 -25.48
C LYS A 436 -4.90 3.36 -25.21
N TYR A 437 -4.64 2.40 -26.10
CA TYR A 437 -3.71 1.30 -25.90
C TYR A 437 -2.79 1.16 -27.12
N SER A 438 -1.53 1.56 -26.95
CA SER A 438 -0.49 1.47 -27.99
C SER A 438 0.34 0.18 -27.90
N SER A 439 0.23 -0.59 -26.81
CA SER A 439 1.07 -1.74 -26.52
C SER A 439 0.34 -2.77 -25.62
N PRO A 440 0.61 -4.08 -25.73
CA PRO A 440 0.06 -5.12 -24.85
C PRO A 440 0.59 -5.07 -23.41
N VAL A 441 1.74 -4.40 -23.19
CA VAL A 441 2.35 -4.20 -21.86
C VAL A 441 1.67 -3.04 -21.11
N ALA A 442 1.01 -2.15 -21.86
CA ALA A 442 0.33 -0.98 -21.33
C ALA A 442 -1.12 -1.33 -20.97
N LEU A 443 -1.36 -2.12 -19.93
CA LEU A 443 -2.72 -2.24 -19.37
C LEU A 443 -3.19 -0.90 -18.75
N SER A 444 -2.26 -0.04 -18.36
CA SER A 444 -2.44 1.42 -18.30
C SER A 444 -1.07 2.10 -18.26
N ASP A 445 -0.98 3.33 -18.77
CA ASP A 445 0.19 4.20 -18.57
C ASP A 445 0.43 4.52 -17.09
N ASP A 446 -0.59 4.28 -16.25
CA ASP A 446 -0.62 4.54 -14.81
C ASP A 446 -0.13 3.37 -13.95
N LEU A 447 0.18 2.21 -14.55
CA LEU A 447 0.69 1.08 -13.80
C LEU A 447 2.09 1.39 -13.24
N GLU A 448 2.24 1.30 -11.93
CA GLU A 448 3.51 1.54 -11.25
C GLU A 448 4.62 0.59 -11.77
N ARG A 449 5.77 1.17 -12.14
CA ARG A 449 6.96 0.45 -12.58
C ARG A 449 8.09 0.64 -11.57
N THR A 450 8.64 -0.48 -11.10
CA THR A 450 9.61 -0.47 -10.01
C THR A 450 10.94 0.17 -10.43
N GLY A 451 11.38 -0.01 -11.68
CA GLY A 451 12.74 0.31 -12.13
C GLY A 451 13.77 -0.81 -11.90
N ASP A 452 13.35 -1.94 -11.32
CA ASP A 452 14.16 -3.15 -11.12
C ASP A 452 14.26 -3.93 -12.45
N SER A 453 15.20 -3.52 -13.29
CA SER A 453 15.39 -4.03 -14.65
C SER A 453 16.05 -5.42 -14.68
N ASN A 454 16.84 -5.75 -13.66
CA ASN A 454 17.54 -7.02 -13.57
C ASN A 454 16.74 -8.08 -12.77
N ALA A 455 15.60 -7.66 -12.18
CA ALA A 455 14.68 -8.48 -11.40
C ALA A 455 15.34 -9.13 -10.18
N ASP A 456 16.21 -8.38 -9.48
CA ASP A 456 16.91 -8.85 -8.28
C ASP A 456 16.28 -8.37 -6.95
N GLY A 457 15.15 -7.67 -7.04
CA GLY A 457 14.42 -7.12 -5.90
C GLY A 457 15.02 -5.82 -5.36
N LYS A 458 16.02 -5.25 -6.04
CA LYS A 458 16.66 -4.00 -5.65
C LYS A 458 16.54 -2.97 -6.77
N LYS A 459 16.70 -1.71 -6.37
CA LYS A 459 16.66 -0.55 -7.26
C LYS A 459 17.97 0.19 -7.10
N ASP A 460 18.92 -0.07 -7.97
CA ASP A 460 20.25 0.53 -7.88
C ASP A 460 20.92 0.79 -9.24
N MET A 461 22.20 1.14 -9.21
CA MET A 461 22.94 1.48 -10.43
C MET A 461 23.17 0.26 -11.34
N ALA A 462 23.06 -0.97 -10.83
CA ALA A 462 23.10 -2.19 -11.63
C ALA A 462 21.95 -2.23 -12.63
N ASP A 463 20.76 -1.71 -12.27
CA ASP A 463 19.62 -1.64 -13.18
C ASP A 463 19.90 -0.76 -14.39
N VAL A 464 20.37 0.46 -14.11
CA VAL A 464 20.77 1.44 -15.12
C VAL A 464 21.79 0.81 -16.08
N VAL A 465 22.80 0.14 -15.53
CA VAL A 465 23.84 -0.52 -16.33
C VAL A 465 23.25 -1.66 -17.16
N PHE A 466 22.33 -2.44 -16.61
CA PHE A 466 21.73 -3.58 -17.28
C PHE A 466 20.83 -3.14 -18.45
N ILE A 467 20.03 -2.08 -18.29
CA ILE A 467 19.29 -1.44 -19.37
C ILE A 467 20.25 -1.03 -20.50
N MET A 468 21.30 -0.26 -20.18
CA MET A 468 22.27 0.20 -21.17
C MET A 468 23.00 -0.95 -21.87
N GLN A 469 23.34 -2.02 -21.14
CA GLN A 469 23.97 -3.22 -21.69
C GLN A 469 23.05 -3.99 -22.64
N SER A 470 21.77 -4.11 -22.30
CA SER A 470 20.77 -4.78 -23.14
C SER A 470 20.57 -4.06 -24.47
N LEU A 471 20.61 -2.73 -24.47
CA LEU A 471 20.53 -1.92 -25.68
C LEU A 471 21.82 -1.96 -26.51
N ALA A 472 22.98 -1.98 -25.86
CA ALA A 472 24.27 -1.99 -26.54
C ALA A 472 24.65 -3.35 -27.14
N ASN A 473 24.22 -4.45 -26.51
CA ASN A 473 24.52 -5.81 -26.96
C ASN A 473 23.37 -6.78 -26.59
N PRO A 474 22.24 -6.73 -27.32
CA PRO A 474 21.05 -7.52 -27.03
C PRO A 474 21.25 -9.03 -27.18
N ASP A 475 22.26 -9.46 -27.95
CA ASP A 475 22.60 -10.88 -28.09
C ASP A 475 23.15 -11.47 -26.78
N LYS A 476 23.84 -10.66 -25.97
CA LYS A 476 24.49 -11.09 -24.74
C LYS A 476 23.69 -10.76 -23.48
N TYR A 477 23.05 -9.59 -23.45
CA TYR A 477 22.31 -9.11 -22.29
C TYR A 477 20.85 -8.98 -22.67
N LYS A 478 20.04 -9.90 -22.16
CA LYS A 478 18.60 -9.93 -22.40
C LYS A 478 17.88 -9.60 -21.10
N LEU A 479 17.07 -8.55 -21.14
CA LEU A 479 16.09 -8.28 -20.09
C LEU A 479 15.03 -9.40 -20.15
N SER A 480 14.68 -9.93 -18.99
CA SER A 480 13.50 -10.79 -18.84
C SER A 480 12.23 -9.98 -19.17
N ALA A 481 11.09 -10.66 -19.39
CA ALA A 481 9.82 -9.96 -19.62
C ALA A 481 9.51 -8.98 -18.47
N ILE A 482 9.67 -9.43 -17.22
CA ILE A 482 9.48 -8.58 -16.04
C ILE A 482 10.53 -7.47 -15.93
N GLY A 483 11.78 -7.74 -16.29
CA GLY A 483 12.82 -6.72 -16.35
C GLY A 483 12.53 -5.63 -17.39
N ARG A 484 11.96 -5.99 -18.55
CA ARG A 484 11.48 -5.03 -19.56
C ARG A 484 10.27 -4.25 -19.05
N PHE A 485 9.32 -4.90 -18.38
CA PHE A 485 8.19 -4.21 -17.78
C PHE A 485 8.67 -3.17 -16.75
N ASN A 486 9.49 -3.60 -15.79
CA ASN A 486 9.99 -2.77 -14.70
C ASN A 486 10.86 -1.61 -15.18
N ALA A 487 11.64 -1.81 -16.25
CA ALA A 487 12.57 -0.82 -16.77
C ALA A 487 11.91 0.25 -17.66
N ASP A 488 10.72 0.02 -18.21
CA ASP A 488 9.99 0.96 -19.06
C ASP A 488 9.31 2.05 -18.20
N ILE A 489 10.11 3.02 -17.74
CA ILE A 489 9.72 4.00 -16.72
C ILE A 489 9.63 5.43 -17.27
N ASN A 490 10.12 5.67 -18.48
CA ASN A 490 10.08 6.95 -19.17
C ASN A 490 9.20 6.82 -20.41
N ASN A 491 8.10 7.58 -20.47
CA ASN A 491 7.05 7.42 -21.50
C ASN A 491 6.54 5.97 -21.56
N THR A 492 6.16 5.44 -20.39
CA THR A 492 5.71 4.07 -20.15
C THR A 492 4.95 3.48 -21.33
N GLY A 493 5.42 2.34 -21.83
CA GLY A 493 4.78 1.59 -22.90
C GLY A 493 5.36 1.85 -24.29
N ASP A 494 6.34 2.76 -24.43
CA ASP A 494 7.12 2.95 -25.67
C ASP A 494 8.29 1.95 -25.81
N GLY A 495 8.47 1.10 -24.79
CA GLY A 495 9.50 0.07 -24.72
C GLY A 495 10.78 0.57 -24.07
N ILE A 496 11.84 -0.25 -24.12
CA ILE A 496 13.08 0.10 -23.44
C ILE A 496 13.96 1.03 -24.30
N THR A 497 14.27 2.19 -23.75
CA THR A 497 15.11 3.22 -24.35
C THR A 497 16.27 3.63 -23.42
N LEU A 498 17.18 4.47 -23.94
CA LEU A 498 18.21 5.09 -23.10
C LEU A 498 17.63 6.10 -22.11
N MET A 499 16.43 6.64 -22.37
CA MET A 499 15.78 7.60 -21.47
C MET A 499 15.26 6.92 -20.21
N ASP A 500 14.93 5.64 -20.27
CA ASP A 500 14.60 4.85 -19.08
C ASP A 500 15.78 4.73 -18.12
N ALA A 501 16.96 4.43 -18.66
CA ALA A 501 18.18 4.39 -17.86
C ALA A 501 18.48 5.76 -17.22
N GLN A 502 18.24 6.85 -17.95
CA GLN A 502 18.40 8.20 -17.42
C GLN A 502 17.37 8.51 -16.32
N ALA A 503 16.10 8.22 -16.55
CA ALA A 503 15.03 8.43 -15.57
C ALA A 503 15.31 7.67 -14.26
N MET A 504 15.85 6.45 -14.36
CA MET A 504 16.22 5.66 -13.19
C MET A 504 17.39 6.31 -12.43
N GLN A 505 18.39 6.84 -13.13
CA GLN A 505 19.46 7.62 -12.49
C GLN A 505 18.93 8.84 -11.74
N GLU A 506 17.97 9.56 -12.32
CA GLU A 506 17.35 10.74 -11.70
C GLU A 506 16.56 10.35 -10.44
N ARG A 507 15.80 9.24 -10.48
CA ARG A 507 15.12 8.67 -9.30
C ARG A 507 16.09 8.31 -8.18
N LEU A 508 17.21 7.64 -8.51
CA LEU A 508 18.23 7.27 -7.52
C LEU A 508 18.94 8.47 -6.87
N LEU A 509 18.92 9.63 -7.53
CA LEU A 509 19.47 10.89 -7.02
C LEU A 509 18.43 11.75 -6.27
N GLY A 510 17.17 11.34 -6.22
CA GLY A 510 16.07 12.12 -5.63
C GLY A 510 15.72 13.38 -6.44
N LEU A 511 15.90 13.33 -7.75
CA LEU A 511 15.64 14.46 -8.67
C LEU A 511 14.31 14.35 -9.42
N ALA A 512 13.61 13.23 -9.30
CA ALA A 512 12.38 12.88 -10.02
C ALA A 512 11.22 12.61 -9.05
#